data_AF-A0A7Y4V8D8-F1
#
_entry.id   AF-A0A7Y4V8D8-F1
#
_cell.length_a   1.000
_cell.length_b   1.000
_cell.length_c   1.000
_cell.angle_alpha   90.00
_cell.angle_beta   90.00
_cell.angle_gamma   90.00
#
_symmetry.space_group_name_H-M   'P 1'
#
loop_
_entity.id
_entity.type
_entity.pdbx_description
1 polymer ?
#
loop_
_entity_poly.entity_id
_entity_poly.type
_entity_poly.pdbx_seq_one_letter_code
_entity_poly.pdbx_strand_id
1 'polypeptide(L)'
;MELTPAAFYPQNIDQQRILVTGNQRSRIVKFITGILEANHRPYNHFADGKLTQMAAAPVTIIESTVSNEALIYKHHVVLVSPSETELAKLGELFDSTSKSGMIIYPEKETAIKTLATKERADVQTLPYKTIPHKVKDGKIFLVSSTDEKFPIKLSAATDLVLLAAAKELVRKIGVSSSQFYKAASTLE
;
A
#
# COMPACT_ATOMS: atom_id res chain seq x y z
N MET A 1 22.55 -12.01 -6.64
CA MET A 1 22.95 -10.69 -7.14
C MET A 1 21.82 -9.74 -6.81
N GLU A 2 22.11 -8.60 -6.17
CA GLU A 2 21.09 -7.58 -5.92
C GLU A 2 20.73 -6.89 -7.24
N LEU A 3 19.44 -6.82 -7.54
CA LEU A 3 18.92 -6.13 -8.71
C LEU A 3 18.85 -4.63 -8.39
N THR A 4 19.36 -3.81 -9.29
CA THR A 4 19.12 -2.37 -9.24
C THR A 4 17.71 -2.06 -9.77
N PRO A 5 17.11 -0.90 -9.42
CA PRO A 5 15.84 -0.46 -10.02
C PRO A 5 15.87 -0.46 -11.55
N ALA A 6 17.00 -0.08 -12.14
CA ALA A 6 17.21 -0.05 -13.59
C ALA A 6 17.24 -1.45 -14.22
N ALA A 7 17.75 -2.46 -13.50
CA ALA A 7 17.70 -3.85 -13.92
C ALA A 7 16.32 -4.49 -13.67
N PHE A 8 15.63 -4.07 -12.62
CA PHE A 8 14.31 -4.56 -12.24
C PHE A 8 13.22 -4.13 -13.24
N TYR A 9 13.17 -2.84 -13.60
CA TYR A 9 12.04 -2.29 -14.37
C TYR A 9 11.78 -3.02 -15.71
N PRO A 10 12.78 -3.26 -16.57
CA PRO A 10 12.57 -3.96 -17.84
C PRO A 10 12.02 -5.38 -17.68
N GLN A 11 12.33 -6.06 -16.58
CA GLN A 11 11.88 -7.42 -16.29
C GLN A 11 10.45 -7.48 -15.76
N ASN A 12 9.87 -6.34 -15.36
CA ASN A 12 8.57 -6.24 -14.70
C ASN A 12 7.65 -5.22 -15.40
N ILE A 13 7.87 -5.00 -16.70
CA ILE A 13 7.11 -4.00 -17.48
C ILE A 13 5.64 -4.40 -17.62
N ASP A 14 5.36 -5.70 -17.79
CA ASP A 14 4.03 -6.26 -18.00
C ASP A 14 3.21 -6.44 -16.72
N GLN A 15 3.80 -6.16 -15.55
CA GLN A 15 3.15 -6.29 -14.26
C GLN A 15 2.68 -4.95 -13.72
N GLN A 16 1.59 -4.96 -12.97
CA GLN A 16 1.17 -3.76 -12.24
C GLN A 16 2.11 -3.53 -11.05
N ARG A 17 3.02 -2.58 -11.21
CA ARG A 17 3.96 -2.13 -10.16
C ARG A 17 3.29 -1.22 -9.13
N ILE A 18 3.32 -1.66 -7.88
CA ILE A 18 2.80 -0.95 -6.70
C ILE A 18 3.98 -0.57 -5.82
N LEU A 19 4.27 0.71 -5.71
CA LEU A 19 5.33 1.25 -4.87
C LEU A 19 4.78 1.62 -3.49
N VAL A 20 5.34 1.05 -2.42
CA VAL A 20 5.02 1.38 -1.04
C VAL A 20 6.20 2.11 -0.41
N THR A 21 5.95 3.32 0.10
CA THR A 21 7.00 4.22 0.60
C THR A 21 6.63 4.93 1.91
N GLY A 22 7.58 5.68 2.46
CA GLY A 22 7.52 6.31 3.78
C GLY A 22 8.10 5.45 4.91
N ASN A 23 8.01 5.97 6.13
CA ASN A 23 8.69 5.41 7.31
C ASN A 23 8.11 4.06 7.79
N GLN A 24 6.83 3.81 7.55
CA GLN A 24 6.13 2.58 7.97
C GLN A 24 5.79 1.67 6.80
N ARG A 25 6.47 1.85 5.65
CA ARG A 25 6.23 1.08 4.41
C ARG A 25 6.23 -0.43 4.62
N SER A 26 7.18 -0.97 5.38
CA SER A 26 7.31 -2.41 5.59
C SER A 26 6.18 -2.99 6.43
N ARG A 27 5.60 -2.21 7.36
CA ARG A 27 4.41 -2.64 8.10
C ARG A 27 3.18 -2.67 7.20
N ILE A 28 3.03 -1.69 6.30
CA ILE A 28 1.98 -1.69 5.28
C ILE A 28 2.14 -2.88 4.34
N VAL A 29 3.35 -3.15 3.84
CA VAL A 29 3.60 -4.29 2.95
C VAL A 29 3.27 -5.61 3.64
N LYS A 30 3.68 -5.81 4.90
CA LYS A 30 3.27 -7.00 5.68
C LYS A 30 1.75 -7.20 5.73
N PHE A 31 0.98 -6.13 5.89
CA PHE A 31 -0.48 -6.22 5.84
C PHE A 31 -1.00 -6.56 4.45
N ILE A 32 -0.47 -5.93 3.40
CA ILE A 32 -0.85 -6.22 2.02
C ILE A 32 -0.56 -7.70 1.68
N THR A 33 0.67 -8.15 1.92
CA THR A 33 1.10 -9.51 1.58
C THR A 33 0.33 -10.54 2.40
N GLY A 34 0.16 -10.33 3.72
CA GLY A 34 -0.62 -11.23 4.56
C GLY A 34 -2.09 -11.35 4.10
N ILE A 35 -2.69 -10.25 3.63
CA ILE A 35 -4.05 -10.28 3.05
C ILE A 35 -4.08 -11.04 1.71
N LEU A 36 -3.07 -10.86 0.85
CA LEU A 36 -2.99 -11.55 -0.43
C LEU A 36 -2.74 -13.05 -0.25
N GLU A 37 -1.83 -13.44 0.64
CA GLU A 37 -1.52 -14.82 1.01
C GLU A 37 -2.76 -15.54 1.55
N ALA A 38 -3.47 -14.94 2.51
CA ALA A 38 -4.71 -15.49 3.08
C ALA A 38 -5.83 -15.69 2.05
N ASN A 39 -5.74 -15.01 0.91
CA ASN A 39 -6.69 -15.11 -0.21
C ASN A 39 -6.12 -15.85 -1.43
N HIS A 40 -4.94 -16.48 -1.31
CA HIS A 40 -4.25 -17.20 -2.38
C HIS A 40 -4.07 -16.34 -3.65
N ARG A 41 -3.84 -15.03 -3.49
CA ARG A 41 -3.58 -14.10 -4.58
C ARG A 41 -2.07 -14.04 -4.83
N PRO A 42 -1.57 -14.44 -6.02
CA PRO A 42 -0.15 -14.37 -6.31
C PRO A 42 0.31 -12.91 -6.47
N TYR A 43 1.52 -12.62 -6.00
CA TYR A 43 2.17 -11.32 -6.17
C TYR A 43 3.68 -11.53 -6.24
N ASN A 44 4.38 -10.61 -6.89
CA ASN A 44 5.82 -10.49 -6.74
C ASN A 44 6.12 -9.47 -5.64
N HIS A 45 7.25 -9.62 -4.95
CA HIS A 45 7.72 -8.66 -3.96
C HIS A 45 9.16 -8.26 -4.24
N PHE A 46 9.42 -6.96 -4.22
CA PHE A 46 10.74 -6.39 -4.41
C PHE A 46 11.11 -5.50 -3.22
N ALA A 47 12.18 -5.86 -2.52
CA ALA A 47 12.73 -5.08 -1.42
C ALA A 47 14.25 -5.28 -1.36
N ASP A 48 14.99 -4.22 -1.08
CA ASP A 48 16.45 -4.26 -0.86
C ASP A 48 17.21 -5.05 -1.94
N GLY A 49 16.89 -4.77 -3.20
CA GLY A 49 17.52 -5.41 -4.36
C GLY A 49 17.12 -6.87 -4.60
N LYS A 50 16.19 -7.43 -3.82
CA LYS A 50 15.75 -8.83 -3.92
C LYS A 50 14.35 -8.91 -4.49
N LEU A 51 14.21 -9.66 -5.58
CA LEU A 51 12.92 -9.98 -6.20
C LEU A 51 12.49 -11.40 -5.83
N THR A 52 11.39 -11.51 -5.08
CA THR A 52 10.68 -12.76 -4.84
C THR A 52 9.56 -12.88 -5.87
N GLN A 53 9.65 -13.87 -6.75
CA GLN A 53 8.66 -14.09 -7.82
C GLN A 53 7.71 -15.23 -7.49
N MET A 54 6.43 -15.04 -7.82
CA MET A 54 5.41 -16.09 -7.84
C MET A 54 4.96 -16.33 -9.28
N ALA A 55 4.60 -17.57 -9.59
CA ALA A 55 4.08 -17.92 -10.90
C ALA A 55 2.80 -17.11 -11.21
N ALA A 56 2.74 -16.51 -12.39
CA ALA A 56 1.59 -15.74 -12.88
C ALA A 56 1.11 -14.61 -11.94
N ALA A 57 2.01 -14.00 -11.18
CA ALA A 57 1.71 -12.81 -10.37
C ALA A 57 1.33 -11.62 -11.27
N PRO A 58 0.12 -11.04 -11.17
CA PRO A 58 -0.28 -9.88 -11.96
C PRO A 58 0.29 -8.56 -11.42
N VAL A 59 0.72 -8.54 -10.15
CA VAL A 59 1.19 -7.35 -9.45
C VAL A 59 2.58 -7.58 -8.87
N THR A 60 3.36 -6.50 -8.76
CA THR A 60 4.63 -6.48 -8.02
C THR A 60 4.58 -5.39 -6.96
N ILE A 61 4.73 -5.78 -5.70
CA ILE A 61 4.80 -4.88 -4.54
C ILE A 61 6.26 -4.51 -4.33
N ILE A 62 6.56 -3.22 -4.40
CA ILE A 62 7.91 -2.67 -4.34
C ILE A 62 8.02 -1.85 -3.06
N GLU A 63 8.95 -2.21 -2.18
CA GLU A 63 9.30 -1.41 -1.01
C GLU A 63 10.48 -0.49 -1.34
N SER A 64 10.29 0.82 -1.19
CA SER A 64 11.36 1.80 -1.41
C SER A 64 11.20 2.99 -0.49
N THR A 65 12.32 3.61 -0.11
CA THR A 65 12.32 4.98 0.42
C THR A 65 11.95 5.98 -0.67
N VAL A 66 11.66 7.23 -0.27
CA VAL A 66 11.40 8.31 -1.22
C VAL A 66 12.74 8.78 -1.77
N SER A 67 13.12 8.31 -2.96
CA SER A 67 14.44 8.55 -3.54
C SER A 67 14.38 8.74 -5.06
N ASN A 68 15.49 9.13 -5.69
CA ASN A 68 15.58 9.17 -7.15
C ASN A 68 15.42 7.77 -7.77
N GLU A 69 15.86 6.73 -7.07
CA GLU A 69 15.71 5.33 -7.48
C GLU A 69 14.24 4.92 -7.55
N ALA A 70 13.41 5.45 -6.65
CA ALA A 70 11.97 5.19 -6.65
C ALA A 70 11.28 5.61 -7.97
N LEU A 71 11.79 6.67 -8.63
CA LEU A 71 11.28 7.18 -9.92
C LEU A 71 11.55 6.21 -11.09
N ILE A 72 12.52 5.31 -10.94
CA ILE A 72 12.94 4.35 -11.98
C ILE A 72 11.92 3.22 -12.10
N TYR A 73 11.21 2.88 -11.03
CA TYR A 73 10.23 1.78 -11.04
C TYR A 73 9.01 2.05 -11.93
N LYS A 74 8.75 3.31 -12.34
CA LYS A 74 7.59 3.70 -13.16
C LYS A 74 6.29 3.08 -12.61
N HIS A 75 5.99 3.36 -11.35
CA HIS A 75 4.87 2.74 -10.66
C HIS A 75 3.53 3.12 -11.31
N HIS A 76 2.56 2.21 -11.17
CA HIS A 76 1.16 2.51 -11.48
C HIS A 76 0.42 2.99 -10.23
N VAL A 77 0.77 2.43 -9.07
CA VAL A 77 0.20 2.81 -7.79
C VAL A 77 1.34 3.19 -6.85
N VAL A 78 1.21 4.32 -6.17
CA VAL A 78 2.06 4.68 -5.03
C VAL A 78 1.23 4.76 -3.77
N LEU A 79 1.65 4.05 -2.73
CA LEU A 79 1.07 4.06 -1.40
C LEU A 79 2.10 4.62 -0.43
N VAL A 80 1.75 5.70 0.24
CA VAL A 80 2.65 6.40 1.15
C VAL A 80 2.16 6.23 2.58
N SER A 81 3.02 5.76 3.49
CA SER A 81 2.76 5.81 4.93
C SER A 81 2.96 7.23 5.48
N PRO A 82 2.38 7.61 6.64
CA PRO A 82 2.65 8.92 7.24
C PRO A 82 4.15 9.19 7.41
N SER A 83 4.60 10.37 6.98
CA SER A 83 5.98 10.85 7.09
C SER A 83 6.03 12.36 6.91
N GLU A 84 6.99 13.01 7.57
CA GLU A 84 7.25 14.46 7.44
C GLU A 84 8.51 14.76 6.60
N THR A 85 9.21 13.72 6.13
CA THR A 85 10.49 13.85 5.43
C THR A 85 10.34 13.77 3.91
N GLU A 86 11.31 14.34 3.19
CA GLU A 86 11.48 14.17 1.74
C GLU A 86 10.30 14.65 0.89
N LEU A 87 9.47 15.57 1.40
CA LEU A 87 8.24 16.05 0.75
C LEU A 87 8.44 16.57 -0.69
N ALA A 88 9.54 17.27 -0.97
CA ALA A 88 9.84 17.71 -2.33
C ALA A 88 10.00 16.52 -3.30
N LYS A 89 10.76 15.51 -2.90
CA LYS A 89 10.97 14.29 -3.68
C LYS A 89 9.71 13.44 -3.75
N LEU A 90 8.89 13.45 -2.71
CA LEU A 90 7.58 12.81 -2.71
C LEU A 90 6.65 13.44 -3.75
N GLY A 91 6.69 14.76 -3.90
CA GLY A 91 5.98 15.49 -4.96
C GLY A 91 6.41 15.04 -6.36
N GLU A 92 7.72 14.92 -6.60
CA GLU A 92 8.25 14.36 -7.86
C GLU A 92 7.78 12.92 -8.09
N LEU A 93 7.76 12.11 -7.03
CA LEU A 93 7.28 10.73 -7.09
C LEU A 93 5.81 10.67 -7.49
N PHE A 94 4.96 11.53 -6.90
CA PHE A 94 3.56 11.64 -7.29
C PHE A 94 3.39 12.11 -8.73
N ASP A 95 4.17 13.09 -9.17
CA ASP A 95 4.15 13.59 -10.55
C ASP A 95 4.64 12.53 -11.56
N SER A 96 5.46 11.57 -11.13
CA SER A 96 5.91 10.44 -11.95
C SER A 96 4.94 9.26 -12.03
N THR A 97 3.79 9.32 -11.34
CA THR A 97 2.77 8.26 -11.37
C THR A 97 2.27 8.06 -12.79
N SER A 98 2.26 6.80 -13.25
CA SER A 98 1.83 6.46 -14.60
C SER A 98 0.40 6.93 -14.90
N LYS A 99 0.09 7.17 -16.17
CA LYS A 99 -1.28 7.49 -16.62
C LYS A 99 -2.26 6.40 -16.18
N SER A 100 -3.47 6.81 -15.80
CA SER A 100 -4.49 5.95 -15.17
C SER A 100 -4.02 5.30 -13.86
N GLY A 101 -2.96 5.84 -13.25
CA GLY A 101 -2.39 5.38 -12.00
C GLY A 101 -3.12 5.92 -10.77
N MET A 102 -2.54 5.65 -9.61
CA MET A 102 -3.19 5.91 -8.33
C MET A 102 -2.21 6.34 -7.24
N ILE A 103 -2.61 7.32 -6.44
CA ILE A 103 -1.91 7.77 -5.25
C ILE A 103 -2.77 7.47 -4.03
N ILE A 104 -2.27 6.64 -3.12
CA ILE A 104 -2.92 6.30 -1.85
C ILE A 104 -2.15 7.00 -0.72
N TYR A 105 -2.83 7.86 0.03
CA TYR A 105 -2.16 8.78 0.97
C TYR A 105 -2.91 8.95 2.30
N PRO A 106 -2.20 9.26 3.40
CA PRO A 106 -2.83 9.48 4.70
C PRO A 106 -3.59 10.80 4.74
N GLU A 107 -4.89 10.74 5.02
CA GLU A 107 -5.77 11.92 5.01
C GLU A 107 -5.37 13.00 6.02
N LYS A 108 -4.81 12.58 7.17
CA LYS A 108 -4.44 13.46 8.28
C LYS A 108 -3.11 14.20 8.09
N GLU A 109 -2.27 13.76 7.15
CA GLU A 109 -0.98 14.39 6.88
C GLU A 109 -1.13 15.52 5.87
N THR A 110 -1.33 16.74 6.38
CA THR A 110 -1.65 17.92 5.55
C THR A 110 -0.62 18.16 4.43
N ALA A 111 0.67 17.98 4.71
CA ALA A 111 1.73 18.16 3.72
C ALA A 111 1.63 17.12 2.59
N ILE A 112 1.49 15.84 2.92
CA ILE A 112 1.33 14.76 1.93
C ILE A 112 0.02 14.93 1.16
N LYS A 113 -1.08 15.25 1.85
CA LYS A 113 -2.39 15.50 1.23
C LYS A 113 -2.32 16.61 0.19
N THR A 114 -1.67 17.72 0.51
CA THR A 114 -1.49 18.85 -0.43
C THR A 114 -0.76 18.39 -1.70
N LEU A 115 0.32 17.61 -1.56
CA LEU A 115 1.07 17.07 -2.70
C LEU A 115 0.26 16.04 -3.51
N ALA A 116 -0.45 15.15 -2.82
CA ALA A 116 -1.24 14.09 -3.44
C ALA A 116 -2.43 14.66 -4.22
N THR A 117 -3.08 15.70 -3.71
CA THR A 117 -4.28 16.32 -4.30
C THR A 117 -3.99 17.37 -5.36
N LYS A 118 -2.73 17.70 -5.63
CA LYS A 118 -2.32 18.46 -6.82
C LYS A 118 -2.93 17.83 -8.07
N GLU A 119 -3.55 18.65 -8.92
CA GLU A 119 -4.25 18.20 -10.12
C GLU A 119 -3.31 17.44 -11.07
N ARG A 120 -3.76 16.26 -11.50
CA ARG A 120 -3.08 15.40 -12.47
C ARG A 120 -4.15 14.77 -13.35
N ALA A 121 -4.18 15.15 -14.63
CA ALA A 121 -5.05 14.52 -15.61
C ALA A 121 -4.72 13.02 -15.63
N ASP A 122 -5.71 12.18 -15.34
CA ASP A 122 -5.60 10.71 -15.36
C ASP A 122 -4.94 10.03 -14.16
N VAL A 123 -4.76 10.70 -13.00
CA VAL A 123 -4.30 10.02 -11.77
C VAL A 123 -5.39 10.06 -10.70
N GLN A 124 -5.81 8.89 -10.21
CA GLN A 124 -6.75 8.79 -9.10
C GLN A 124 -6.04 9.02 -7.77
N THR A 125 -6.65 9.77 -6.87
CA THR A 125 -6.16 9.95 -5.49
C THR A 125 -7.13 9.29 -4.51
N LEU A 126 -6.60 8.52 -3.56
CA LEU A 126 -7.39 7.83 -2.53
C LEU A 126 -6.84 8.19 -1.15
N PRO A 127 -7.59 8.96 -0.35
CA PRO A 127 -7.23 9.15 1.05
C PRO A 127 -7.49 7.86 1.83
N TYR A 128 -6.68 7.60 2.85
CA TYR A 128 -7.02 6.65 3.89
C TYR A 128 -6.99 7.32 5.27
N LYS A 129 -7.84 6.80 6.16
CA LYS A 129 -7.94 7.18 7.56
C LYS A 129 -8.08 5.92 8.41
N THR A 130 -7.91 6.05 9.71
CA THR A 130 -8.09 4.96 10.68
C THR A 130 -9.31 4.11 10.32
N ILE A 131 -9.11 2.80 10.16
CA ILE A 131 -10.18 1.89 9.79
C ILE A 131 -11.29 1.91 10.85
N PRO A 132 -12.59 1.87 10.47
CA PRO A 132 -13.69 1.81 11.44
C PRO A 132 -13.52 0.61 12.38
N HIS A 133 -13.53 0.88 13.68
CA HIS A 133 -13.35 -0.13 14.71
C HIS A 133 -14.12 0.22 15.99
N LYS A 134 -14.34 -0.79 16.83
CA LYS A 134 -14.88 -0.67 18.19
C LYS A 134 -13.93 -1.39 19.14
N VAL A 135 -13.71 -0.82 20.32
CA VAL A 135 -12.97 -1.47 21.41
C VAL A 135 -13.99 -1.98 22.42
N LYS A 136 -13.93 -3.27 22.76
CA LYS A 136 -14.80 -3.89 23.77
C LYS A 136 -13.99 -4.91 24.56
N ASP A 137 -14.00 -4.80 25.89
CA ASP A 137 -13.29 -5.71 26.81
C ASP A 137 -11.80 -5.87 26.47
N GLY A 138 -11.14 -4.75 26.11
CA GLY A 138 -9.73 -4.73 25.71
C GLY A 138 -9.43 -5.33 24.33
N LYS A 139 -10.44 -5.81 23.59
CA LYS A 139 -10.31 -6.37 22.24
C LYS A 139 -10.76 -5.36 21.18
N ILE A 140 -10.05 -5.34 20.06
CA ILE A 140 -10.39 -4.49 18.91
C ILE A 140 -11.20 -5.30 17.90
N PHE A 141 -12.30 -4.70 17.43
CA PHE A 141 -13.16 -5.24 16.39
C PHE A 141 -13.22 -4.26 15.23
N LEU A 142 -12.84 -4.70 14.03
CA LEU A 142 -13.11 -3.95 12.81
C LEU A 142 -14.61 -3.95 12.53
N VAL A 143 -15.13 -2.83 12.04
CA VAL A 143 -16.55 -2.67 11.70
C VAL A 143 -16.68 -2.55 10.17
N SER A 144 -17.52 -3.38 9.57
CA SER A 144 -17.84 -3.30 8.14
C SER A 144 -18.88 -2.22 7.85
N SER A 145 -19.15 -1.97 6.57
CA SER A 145 -20.25 -1.10 6.15
C SER A 145 -21.64 -1.65 6.51
N THR A 146 -21.75 -2.94 6.83
CA THR A 146 -22.98 -3.63 7.26
C THR A 146 -23.07 -3.78 8.80
N ASP A 147 -22.20 -3.08 9.56
CA ASP A 147 -22.03 -3.17 11.03
C ASP A 147 -21.65 -4.59 11.54
N GLU A 148 -21.16 -5.46 10.65
CA GLU A 148 -20.51 -6.71 11.06
C GLU A 148 -19.18 -6.41 11.76
N LYS A 149 -18.88 -7.21 12.79
CA LYS A 149 -17.72 -7.02 13.65
C LYS A 149 -16.73 -8.16 13.47
N PHE A 150 -15.49 -7.81 13.15
CA PHE A 150 -14.41 -8.77 12.93
C PHE A 150 -13.33 -8.55 14.00
N PRO A 151 -13.12 -9.50 14.93
CA PRO A 151 -12.05 -9.38 15.91
C PRO A 151 -10.70 -9.42 15.20
N ILE A 152 -9.76 -8.61 15.68
CA ILE A 152 -8.37 -8.58 15.20
C ILE A 152 -7.39 -8.69 16.36
N LYS A 153 -6.17 -9.14 16.06
CA LYS A 153 -5.09 -9.27 17.07
C LYS A 153 -4.25 -8.01 17.22
N LEU A 154 -4.31 -7.10 16.23
CA LEU A 154 -3.58 -5.84 16.25
C LEU A 154 -4.08 -4.95 17.39
N SER A 155 -3.15 -4.35 18.13
CA SER A 155 -3.43 -3.52 19.30
C SER A 155 -2.94 -2.07 19.17
N ALA A 156 -2.01 -1.80 18.24
CA ALA A 156 -1.48 -0.47 18.04
C ALA A 156 -2.45 0.41 17.22
N ALA A 157 -2.72 1.63 17.68
CA ALA A 157 -3.56 2.58 16.95
C ALA A 157 -2.98 2.93 15.57
N THR A 158 -1.66 2.93 15.44
CA THR A 158 -0.95 3.12 14.16
C THR A 158 -1.25 1.99 13.19
N ASP A 159 -1.31 0.73 13.64
CA ASP A 159 -1.64 -0.41 12.80
C ASP A 159 -3.03 -0.28 12.17
N LEU A 160 -4.00 0.29 12.88
CA LEU A 160 -5.35 0.54 12.34
C LEU A 160 -5.37 1.57 11.21
N VAL A 161 -4.43 2.51 11.22
CA VAL A 161 -4.23 3.48 10.13
C VAL A 161 -3.55 2.81 8.94
N LEU A 162 -2.50 2.04 9.17
CA LEU A 162 -1.76 1.34 8.13
C LEU A 162 -2.58 0.23 7.47
N LEU A 163 -3.41 -0.47 8.23
CA LEU A 163 -4.34 -1.47 7.74
C LEU A 163 -5.41 -0.84 6.83
N ALA A 164 -5.83 0.40 7.08
CA ALA A 164 -6.70 1.13 6.18
C ALA A 164 -6.02 1.44 4.84
N ALA A 165 -4.73 1.78 4.86
CA ALA A 165 -3.96 1.98 3.64
C ALA A 165 -3.88 0.68 2.81
N ALA A 166 -3.60 -0.45 3.48
CA ALA A 166 -3.64 -1.76 2.85
C ALA A 166 -5.03 -2.07 2.27
N LYS A 167 -6.12 -1.74 2.99
CA LYS A 167 -7.51 -1.91 2.52
C LYS A 167 -7.82 -1.11 1.25
N GLU A 168 -7.34 0.13 1.14
CA GLU A 168 -7.49 0.94 -0.09
C GLU A 168 -6.82 0.24 -1.29
N LEU A 169 -5.62 -0.29 -1.10
CA LEU A 169 -4.87 -0.95 -2.16
C LEU A 169 -5.49 -2.30 -2.55
N VAL A 170 -5.67 -3.22 -1.58
CA VAL A 170 -6.06 -4.61 -1.89
C VAL A 170 -7.43 -4.69 -2.57
N ARG A 171 -8.35 -3.75 -2.29
CA ARG A 171 -9.64 -3.69 -3.01
C ARG A 171 -9.46 -3.41 -4.50
N LYS A 172 -8.45 -2.61 -4.85
CA LYS A 172 -8.18 -2.20 -6.24
C LYS A 172 -7.49 -3.30 -7.05
N ILE A 173 -6.88 -4.27 -6.36
CA ILE A 173 -6.24 -5.45 -6.96
C ILE A 173 -7.06 -6.74 -6.74
N GLY A 174 -8.38 -6.60 -6.53
CA GLY A 174 -9.32 -7.73 -6.60
C GLY A 174 -9.58 -8.48 -5.30
N VAL A 175 -9.27 -7.90 -4.13
CA VAL A 175 -9.70 -8.43 -2.83
C VAL A 175 -11.05 -7.83 -2.45
N SER A 176 -12.07 -8.66 -2.25
CA SER A 176 -13.40 -8.19 -1.82
C SER A 176 -13.40 -7.73 -0.36
N SER A 177 -14.41 -6.96 0.05
CA SER A 177 -14.53 -6.53 1.45
C SER A 177 -14.58 -7.71 2.43
N SER A 178 -15.33 -8.77 2.10
CA SER A 178 -15.42 -9.97 2.94
C SER A 178 -14.07 -10.69 3.05
N GLN A 179 -13.35 -10.83 1.93
CA GLN A 179 -12.00 -11.39 1.90
C GLN A 179 -11.01 -10.59 2.75
N PHE A 180 -11.08 -9.26 2.66
CA PHE A 180 -10.27 -8.37 3.47
C PHE A 180 -10.53 -8.56 4.97
N TYR A 181 -11.79 -8.48 5.42
CA TYR A 181 -12.11 -8.56 6.85
C TYR A 181 -11.78 -9.93 7.44
N LYS A 182 -11.99 -11.01 6.67
CA LYS A 182 -11.58 -12.35 7.06
C LYS A 182 -10.07 -12.46 7.21
N ALA A 183 -9.28 -11.98 6.24
CA ALA A 183 -7.82 -12.01 6.31
C ALA A 183 -7.25 -11.09 7.40
N ALA A 184 -7.85 -9.91 7.60
CA ALA A 184 -7.43 -8.97 8.63
C ALA A 184 -7.51 -9.57 10.05
N SER A 185 -8.44 -10.49 10.29
CA SER A 185 -8.58 -11.19 11.58
C SER A 185 -7.40 -12.10 11.94
N THR A 186 -6.57 -12.47 10.96
CA THR A 186 -5.44 -13.38 11.17
C THR A 186 -4.09 -12.67 11.24
N LEU A 187 -4.05 -11.36 10.98
CA LEU A 187 -2.81 -10.55 10.99
C LEU A 187 -2.30 -10.30 12.42
N GLU A 188 -0.99 -10.17 12.55
CA GLU A 188 -0.24 -9.92 13.79
C GLU A 188 0.79 -8.78 13.62
#